data_AF-A0A841WIG6-F1
#
_entry.id   AF-A0A841WIG6-F1
#
_cell.length_a   1.000
_cell.length_b   1.000
_cell.length_c   1.000
_cell.angle_alpha   90.00
_cell.angle_beta   90.00
_cell.angle_gamma   90.00
#
_symmetry.space_group_name_H-M   'P 1'
#
loop_
_entity.id
_entity.type
_entity.pdbx_description
1 polymer ?
#
loop_
_entity_poly.entity_id
_entity_poly.type
_entity_poly.pdbx_seq_one_letter_code
_entity_poly.pdbx_strand_id
1 'polypeptide(L)'
;MFGFDGEVKGFQSVVERISSNYSNIKLDHKEVRAYARCMLIILPELDINSRFKPEIQTLLAVISASGLPHYDRSFLASRILELLKDDAFLKSSNNESNVFEPDNF
;
A
#
# COMPACT_ATOMS: atom_id res chain seq x y z
N MET A 1 -5.17 -4.13 -22.78
CA MET A 1 -5.07 -4.34 -21.33
C MET A 1 -3.63 -4.00 -20.97
N PHE A 2 -3.39 -2.89 -20.26
CA PHE A 2 -2.03 -2.50 -19.89
C PHE A 2 -1.48 -3.59 -18.98
N GLY A 3 -0.37 -4.23 -19.39
CA GLY A 3 0.38 -5.15 -18.54
C GLY A 3 1.03 -4.35 -17.43
N PHE A 4 0.30 -4.15 -16.34
CA PHE A 4 0.85 -3.63 -15.11
C PHE A 4 1.67 -4.76 -14.49
N ASP A 5 2.96 -4.50 -14.30
CA ASP A 5 3.98 -5.41 -13.78
C ASP A 5 3.87 -5.65 -12.27
N GLY A 6 2.82 -5.12 -11.63
CA GLY A 6 2.57 -5.30 -10.20
C GLY A 6 3.50 -4.50 -9.30
N GLU A 7 4.20 -3.49 -9.83
CA GLU A 7 5.18 -2.71 -9.06
C GLU A 7 4.55 -2.00 -7.85
N VAL A 8 4.83 -2.52 -6.65
CA VAL A 8 4.38 -1.95 -5.38
C VAL A 8 5.08 -0.63 -5.06
N LYS A 9 6.26 -0.35 -5.65
CA LYS A 9 7.05 0.87 -5.37
C LYS A 9 6.30 2.16 -5.71
N GLY A 10 5.63 2.19 -6.87
CA GLY A 10 4.84 3.35 -7.28
C GLY A 10 3.64 3.58 -6.35
N PHE A 11 2.94 2.50 -6.00
CA PHE A 11 1.86 2.53 -5.01
C PHE A 11 2.36 3.05 -3.65
N GLN A 12 3.44 2.47 -3.13
CA GLN A 12 4.06 2.84 -1.86
C GLN A 12 4.46 4.32 -1.84
N SER A 13 5.12 4.82 -2.89
CA SER A 13 5.53 6.21 -2.98
C SER A 13 4.35 7.19 -2.88
N VAL A 14 3.20 6.86 -3.48
CA VAL A 14 1.97 7.66 -3.33
C VAL A 14 1.44 7.60 -1.90
N VAL A 15 1.42 6.42 -1.28
CA VAL A 15 1.00 6.29 0.14
C VAL A 15 1.92 7.10 1.05
N GLU A 16 3.23 7.09 0.85
CA GLU A 16 4.22 7.89 1.62
C GLU A 16 3.98 9.39 1.50
N ARG A 17 3.61 9.87 0.30
CA ARG A 17 3.24 11.27 0.10
C ARG A 17 1.96 11.63 0.85
N ILE A 18 0.98 10.73 0.91
CA ILE A 18 -0.25 10.95 1.68
C ILE A 18 0.07 10.92 3.19
N SER A 19 0.88 9.97 3.66
CA SER A 19 1.21 9.82 5.09
C SER A 19 2.01 10.99 5.64
N SER A 20 2.85 11.62 4.82
CA SER A 20 3.63 12.81 5.20
C SER A 20 2.87 14.13 5.04
N ASN A 21 1.63 14.12 4.54
CA ASN A 21 0.90 15.35 4.20
C ASN A 21 0.41 16.14 5.42
N TYR A 22 0.52 15.61 6.64
CA TYR A 22 0.10 16.34 7.86
C TYR A 22 1.10 17.42 8.29
N SER A 23 2.41 17.23 8.02
CA SER A 23 3.48 18.11 8.52
C SER A 23 3.82 19.24 7.54
N ASN A 24 3.60 19.01 6.25
CA ASN A 24 3.85 19.96 5.19
C ASN A 24 2.79 19.73 4.09
N ILE A 25 1.61 20.34 4.27
CA ILE A 25 0.46 20.16 3.38
C ILE A 25 0.87 20.53 1.95
N LYS A 26 1.10 19.51 1.13
CA LYS A 26 1.44 19.62 -0.30
C LYS A 26 0.33 19.10 -1.19
N LEU A 27 -0.54 18.26 -0.64
CA LEU A 27 -1.71 17.69 -1.31
C LEU A 27 -2.99 18.24 -0.69
N ASP A 28 -3.88 18.75 -1.53
CA ASP A 28 -5.21 19.16 -1.08
C ASP A 28 -6.13 17.95 -0.83
N HIS A 29 -7.30 18.20 -0.23
CA HIS A 29 -8.27 17.13 0.05
C HIS A 29 -8.74 16.39 -1.21
N LYS A 30 -8.85 17.07 -2.35
CA LYS A 30 -9.33 16.48 -3.60
C LYS A 30 -8.26 15.57 -4.20
N GLU A 31 -7.00 15.99 -4.16
CA GLU A 31 -5.84 15.23 -4.63
C GLU A 31 -5.67 13.94 -3.82
N VAL A 32 -5.65 14.02 -2.48
CA VAL A 32 -5.56 12.83 -1.63
C VAL A 32 -6.70 11.85 -1.93
N ARG A 33 -7.93 12.36 -2.05
CA ARG A 33 -9.10 11.53 -2.38
C ARG A 33 -9.04 10.95 -3.79
N ALA A 34 -8.47 11.68 -4.76
CA ALA A 34 -8.29 11.20 -6.12
C ALA A 34 -7.27 10.05 -6.15
N TYR A 35 -6.10 10.23 -5.52
CA TYR A 35 -5.11 9.17 -5.40
C TYR A 35 -5.70 7.90 -4.79
N ALA A 36 -6.36 8.02 -3.63
CA ALA A 36 -6.94 6.86 -2.96
C ALA A 36 -7.98 6.11 -3.83
N ARG A 37 -8.82 6.83 -4.60
CA ARG A 37 -9.77 6.22 -5.53
C ARG A 37 -9.09 5.48 -6.68
N CYS A 38 -8.07 6.09 -7.29
CA CYS A 38 -7.31 5.45 -8.35
C CYS A 38 -6.56 4.21 -7.84
N MET A 39 -6.03 4.28 -6.62
CA MET A 39 -5.32 3.18 -5.97
C MET A 39 -6.22 1.97 -5.69
N LEU A 40 -7.50 2.18 -5.35
CA LEU A 40 -8.47 1.09 -5.21
C LEU A 40 -8.62 0.26 -6.49
N ILE A 41 -8.54 0.90 -7.66
CA ILE A 41 -8.71 0.24 -8.96
C ILE A 41 -7.53 -0.70 -9.24
N ILE A 42 -6.32 -0.28 -8.90
CA ILE A 42 -5.08 -1.04 -9.20
C ILE A 42 -4.71 -2.04 -8.10
N LEU A 43 -5.28 -1.92 -6.89
CA LEU A 43 -4.96 -2.79 -5.75
C LEU A 43 -5.04 -4.31 -6.06
N PRO A 44 -6.02 -4.80 -6.84
CA PRO A 44 -6.07 -6.22 -7.21
C PRO A 44 -4.84 -6.69 -7.99
N GLU A 45 -4.28 -5.81 -8.84
CA GLU A 45 -3.16 -6.09 -9.74
C GLU A 45 -1.80 -5.99 -9.06
N LEU A 46 -1.73 -5.46 -7.83
CA LEU A 46 -0.48 -5.37 -7.09
C LEU A 46 -0.05 -6.73 -6.56
N ASP A 47 1.25 -7.01 -6.64
CA ASP A 47 1.87 -8.14 -5.95
C ASP A 47 1.97 -7.83 -4.45
N ILE A 48 0.84 -7.94 -3.74
CA ILE A 48 0.71 -7.84 -2.29
C ILE A 48 0.04 -9.12 -1.81
N ASN A 49 0.51 -9.68 -0.70
CA ASN A 49 -0.10 -10.86 -0.11
C ASN A 49 -1.61 -10.64 0.10
N SER A 50 -2.40 -11.61 -0.38
CA SER A 50 -3.87 -11.55 -0.37
C SER A 50 -4.46 -11.27 1.01
N ARG A 51 -3.76 -11.64 2.09
CA ARG A 51 -4.21 -11.39 3.48
C ARG A 51 -4.32 -9.90 3.83
N PHE A 52 -3.49 -9.05 3.23
CA PHE A 52 -3.44 -7.61 3.54
C PHE A 52 -4.35 -6.77 2.63
N LYS A 53 -4.68 -7.28 1.44
CA LYS A 53 -5.49 -6.55 0.45
C LYS A 53 -6.83 -6.04 1.00
N PRO A 54 -7.62 -6.81 1.79
CA PRO A 54 -8.89 -6.31 2.33
C PRO A 54 -8.74 -5.11 3.27
N GLU A 55 -7.71 -5.12 4.11
CA GLU A 55 -7.45 -4.02 5.04
C GLU A 55 -6.96 -2.78 4.28
N ILE A 56 -6.01 -2.93 3.36
CA ILE A 56 -5.54 -1.85 2.50
C ILE A 56 -6.71 -1.23 1.70
N GLN A 57 -7.59 -2.07 1.16
CA GLN A 57 -8.79 -1.63 0.43
C GLN A 57 -9.70 -0.78 1.31
N THR A 58 -9.95 -1.23 2.55
CA THR A 58 -10.79 -0.51 3.51
C THR A 58 -10.17 0.85 3.86
N LEU A 59 -8.87 0.89 4.13
CA LEU A 59 -8.16 2.13 4.46
C LEU A 59 -8.18 3.12 3.29
N LEU A 60 -7.93 2.67 2.06
CA LEU A 60 -8.03 3.51 0.86
C LEU A 60 -9.45 4.04 0.65
N ALA A 61 -10.48 3.21 0.86
CA ALA A 61 -11.88 3.63 0.77
C ALA A 61 -12.19 4.75 1.77
N VAL A 62 -11.74 4.63 3.02
CA VAL A 62 -11.92 5.67 4.05
C VAL A 62 -11.13 6.94 3.71
N ILE A 63 -9.88 6.83 3.26
CA ILE A 63 -9.07 7.98 2.83
C ILE A 63 -9.78 8.75 1.69
N SER A 64 -10.45 8.03 0.79
CA SER A 64 -11.18 8.62 -0.34
C SER A 64 -12.47 9.37 0.03
N ALA A 65 -12.98 9.15 1.25
CA ALA A 65 -14.22 9.74 1.71
C ALA A 65 -14.09 11.25 1.98
N SER A 66 -15.20 11.97 1.82
CA SER A 66 -15.33 13.37 2.22
C SER A 66 -15.47 13.51 3.74
N GLY A 67 -15.09 14.67 4.28
CA GLY A 67 -15.33 15.00 5.69
C GLY A 67 -14.24 14.57 6.67
N LEU A 68 -13.35 13.66 6.27
CA LEU A 68 -12.17 13.34 7.08
C LEU A 68 -11.17 14.53 7.04
N PRO A 69 -10.40 14.85 8.10
CA PRO A 69 -9.31 15.83 8.07
C PRO A 69 -8.02 15.26 7.45
N HIS A 70 -7.03 16.12 7.17
CA HIS A 70 -5.74 15.68 6.60
C HIS A 70 -4.95 14.79 7.57
N TYR A 71 -4.93 15.13 8.86
CA TYR A 71 -4.25 14.35 9.89
C TYR A 71 -4.70 12.88 9.91
N ASP A 72 -6.01 12.62 9.92
CA ASP A 72 -6.54 11.26 9.93
C ASP A 72 -6.19 10.51 8.64
N ARG A 73 -6.24 11.17 7.47
CA ARG A 73 -5.80 10.55 6.21
C ARG A 73 -4.33 10.17 6.23
N SER A 74 -3.49 11.02 6.80
CA SER A 74 -2.07 10.77 6.96
C SER A 74 -1.83 9.56 7.87
N PHE A 75 -2.57 9.46 8.98
CA PHE A 75 -2.52 8.30 9.88
C PHE A 75 -2.97 7.01 9.17
N LEU A 76 -4.10 7.03 8.46
CA LEU A 76 -4.56 5.84 7.73
C LEU A 76 -3.57 5.41 6.65
N ALA A 77 -2.94 6.37 5.96
CA ALA A 77 -1.88 6.07 5.00
C ALA A 77 -0.64 5.46 5.67
N SER A 78 -0.24 5.92 6.87
CA SER A 78 0.87 5.28 7.59
C SER A 78 0.57 3.83 7.98
N ARG A 79 -0.70 3.51 8.33
CA ARG A 79 -1.13 2.12 8.54
C ARG A 79 -0.96 1.26 7.29
N ILE A 80 -1.27 1.79 6.11
CA ILE A 80 -1.04 1.08 4.84
C ILE A 80 0.46 0.78 4.66
N LEU A 81 1.35 1.73 4.97
CA LEU A 81 2.80 1.51 4.86
C LEU A 81 3.30 0.41 5.80
N GLU A 82 2.75 0.30 7.01
CA GLU A 82 3.08 -0.78 7.93
C GLU A 82 2.68 -2.15 7.35
N LEU A 83 1.50 -2.28 6.75
CA LEU A 83 1.06 -3.51 6.09
C LEU A 83 1.95 -3.90 4.90
N LEU A 84 2.41 -2.91 4.12
CA LEU A 84 3.37 -3.15 3.02
C LEU A 84 4.73 -3.61 3.55
N LYS A 85 5.17 -3.09 4.70
CA LYS A 85 6.40 -3.53 5.36
C LYS A 85 6.29 -4.98 5.84
N ASP A 86 5.15 -5.34 6.44
CA ASP A 86 4.89 -6.72 6.88
C ASP A 86 4.82 -7.69 5.68
N ASP A 87 4.25 -7.26 4.55
CA ASP A 87 4.27 -8.01 3.28
C ASP A 87 5.69 -8.27 2.79
N ALA A 88 6.52 -7.23 2.74
CA ALA A 88 7.92 -7.35 2.34
C ALA A 88 8.69 -8.31 3.26
N PHE A 89 8.46 -8.24 4.58
CA PHE A 89 9.08 -9.15 5.54
C PHE A 89 8.67 -10.61 5.29
N LEU A 90 7.38 -10.88 5.10
CA LEU A 90 6.88 -12.23 4.80
C LEU A 90 7.48 -12.80 3.51
N LYS A 91 7.60 -11.97 2.47
CA LYS A 91 8.24 -12.38 1.20
C LYS A 91 9.71 -12.73 1.39
N SER A 92 10.45 -11.97 2.21
CA SER A 92 11.84 -12.31 2.54
C SER A 92 11.97 -13.62 3.31
N SER A 93 11.12 -13.88 4.31
CA SER A 93 11.18 -15.11 5.12
C SER A 93 10.84 -16.37 4.32
N ASN A 94 9.94 -16.28 3.33
CA ASN A 94 9.61 -17.39 2.45
C ASN A 94 10.72 -17.71 1.43
N ASN A 95 11.56 -16.73 1.09
CA ASN A 95 12.71 -16.97 0.21
C ASN A 95 13.87 -17.65 0.95
N GLU A 96 14.08 -17.37 2.23
CA GLU A 96 15.14 -18.00 3.03
C GLU A 96 14.86 -19.49 3.35
N SER A 97 13.59 -19.89 3.40
CA SER A 97 13.19 -21.28 3.70
C SER A 97 13.35 -22.24 2.51
N ASN A 98 13.54 -21.74 1.29
CA ASN A 98 13.76 -22.56 0.09
C ASN A 98 15.25 -22.81 -0.24
N VAL A 99 16.18 -22.41 0.62
CA VAL A 99 17.63 -22.55 0.38
C VAL A 99 18.20 -23.88 0.91
N PHE A 100 17.42 -24.66 1.65
CA PHE A 100 17.81 -26.01 2.11
C PHE A 100 17.15 -27.08 1.25
N GLU A 101 17.59 -27.23 0.00
CA GLU A 101 17.47 -28.52 -0.68
C GLU A 101 18.58 -29.43 -0.12
N PRO A 102 18.25 -30.56 0.54
CA PRO A 102 19.27 -31.53 0.89
C PRO A 102 19.82 -32.10 -0.41
N ASP A 103 21.11 -31.90 -0.66
CA ASP A 103 21.86 -32.63 -1.68
C ASP A 103 21.53 -34.12 -1.53
N ASN A 104 20.82 -34.66 -2.52
CA ASN A 104 20.49 -36.09 -2.58
C ASN A 104 21.81 -36.86 -2.65
N PHE A 105 22.12 -37.59 -1.57
CA PHE A 105 23.19 -38.58 -1.47
C PHE A 105 22.95 -39.78 -2.41
#